data_AF-A0A094E137-F1
#
_entry.id   AF-A0A094E137-F1
#
_cell.length_a   1.000
_cell.length_b   1.000
_cell.length_c   1.000
_cell.angle_alpha   90.00
_cell.angle_beta   90.00
_cell.angle_gamma   90.00
#
_symmetry.space_group_name_H-M   'P 1'
#
loop_
_entity.id
_entity.type
_entity.pdbx_description
1 polymer ?
#
loop_
_entity_poly.entity_id
_entity_poly.type
_entity_poly.pdbx_seq_one_letter_code
_entity_poly.pdbx_strand_id
1 'polypeptide(L)'
;MGLYNIVMQDPSFYEFASEDARITIDKDRKLVMVDGAEQGFPYSISALEETLLDAGGVSSLYKKYDKTVFRHLVARRRSGATVVNSGISQEVDSGCGKLSSVLNW
;
A
#
# COMPACT_ATOMS: atom_id res chain seq x y z
N MET A 1 -12.50 -11.40 3.99
CA MET A 1 -12.23 -10.84 5.33
C MET A 1 -11.02 -9.94 5.24
N GLY A 2 -11.03 -8.77 5.90
CA GLY A 2 -9.87 -7.91 6.06
C GLY A 2 -9.42 -7.95 7.52
N LEU A 3 -8.44 -8.80 7.83
CA LEU A 3 -7.90 -8.92 9.18
C LEU A 3 -6.78 -7.90 9.39
N TYR A 4 -6.83 -7.18 10.50
CA TYR A 4 -5.79 -6.21 10.84
C TYR A 4 -4.55 -6.93 11.36
N ASN A 5 -3.51 -7.02 10.52
CA ASN A 5 -2.26 -7.68 10.87
C ASN A 5 -1.23 -6.64 11.35
N ILE A 6 -0.56 -6.94 12.47
CA ILE A 6 0.53 -6.14 13.02
C ILE A 6 1.66 -7.11 13.37
N VAL A 7 2.86 -6.83 12.86
CA VAL A 7 4.07 -7.54 13.26
C VAL A 7 4.78 -6.69 14.31
N MET A 8 4.70 -7.13 15.57
CA MET A 8 5.37 -6.45 16.68
C MET A 8 6.80 -6.97 16.84
N GLN A 9 7.77 -6.09 16.59
CA GLN A 9 9.20 -6.42 16.67
C GLN A 9 9.80 -6.11 18.04
N ASP A 10 9.18 -5.20 18.80
CA ASP A 10 9.66 -4.83 20.12
C ASP A 10 9.43 -5.98 21.12
N PRO A 11 10.50 -6.60 21.67
CA PRO A 11 10.36 -7.71 22.60
C PRO A 11 9.66 -7.30 23.91
N SER A 12 9.79 -6.04 24.35
CA SER A 12 9.19 -5.57 25.59
C SER A 12 7.67 -5.56 25.54
N PHE A 13 7.06 -5.51 24.35
CA PHE A 13 5.62 -5.67 24.19
C PHE A 13 5.10 -6.99 24.77
N TYR A 14 5.86 -8.08 24.59
CA TYR A 14 5.44 -9.42 24.99
C TYR A 14 5.51 -9.65 26.51
N GLU A 15 6.16 -8.75 27.26
CA GLU A 15 6.14 -8.77 28.73
C GLU A 15 4.78 -8.31 29.28
N PHE A 16 4.10 -7.39 28.58
CA PHE A 16 2.79 -6.85 28.97
C PHE A 16 1.62 -7.59 28.30
N ALA A 17 1.86 -8.21 27.13
CA ALA A 17 0.83 -8.92 26.37
C ALA A 17 0.55 -10.33 26.95
N SER A 18 0.12 -10.37 28.21
CA SER A 18 -0.30 -11.59 28.91
C SER A 18 -1.75 -11.97 28.59
N GLU A 19 -2.17 -13.15 29.06
CA GLU A 19 -3.58 -13.54 29.01
C GLU A 19 -4.47 -12.48 29.69
N ASP A 20 -5.64 -12.23 29.09
CA ASP A 20 -6.61 -11.21 29.50
C ASP A 20 -6.12 -9.74 29.46
N ALA A 21 -4.89 -9.48 28.98
CA ALA A 21 -4.42 -8.12 28.73
C ALA A 21 -5.28 -7.44 27.66
N ARG A 22 -5.65 -6.17 27.91
CA ARG A 22 -6.34 -5.37 26.90
C ARG A 22 -5.33 -4.68 26.00
N ILE A 23 -5.55 -4.83 24.71
CA ILE A 23 -4.73 -4.22 23.66
C ILE A 23 -5.58 -3.18 22.94
N THR A 24 -5.07 -1.96 22.85
CA THR A 24 -5.68 -0.86 22.08
C THR A 24 -4.78 -0.51 20.90
N ILE A 25 -5.34 -0.49 19.69
CA ILE A 25 -4.60 -0.18 18.46
C ILE A 25 -5.02 1.20 17.97
N ASP A 26 -4.08 2.14 17.95
CA ASP A 26 -4.24 3.45 17.34
C ASP A 26 -3.76 3.38 15.87
N LYS A 27 -4.73 3.35 14.95
CA LYS A 27 -4.49 3.29 13.50
C LYS A 27 -3.84 4.56 12.96
N ASP A 28 -4.08 5.72 13.55
CA ASP A 28 -3.64 7.00 13.00
C ASP A 28 -2.18 7.27 13.39
N ARG A 29 -1.85 7.00 14.66
CA ARG A 29 -0.50 7.15 15.20
C ARG A 29 0.39 5.94 14.95
N LYS A 30 -0.17 4.83 14.47
CA LYS A 30 0.50 3.53 14.29
C LYS A 30 1.13 3.03 15.59
N LEU A 31 0.35 3.09 16.68
CA LEU A 31 0.78 2.66 18.01
C LEU A 31 -0.13 1.53 18.52
N VAL A 32 0.47 0.56 19.20
CA VAL A 32 -0.23 -0.44 20.00
C VAL A 32 0.01 -0.11 21.47
N MET A 33 -1.06 -0.02 22.24
CA MET A 33 -1.01 0.20 23.68
C MET A 33 -1.49 -1.06 24.39
N VAL A 34 -0.83 -1.43 25.48
CA VAL A 34 -1.18 -2.58 26.31
C VAL A 34 -1.39 -2.08 27.73
N ASP A 35 -2.47 -2.53 28.38
CA ASP A 35 -2.73 -2.19 29.78
C ASP A 35 -1.53 -2.57 30.66
N GLY A 36 -1.02 -1.62 31.45
CA GLY A 36 0.17 -1.81 32.30
C GLY A 36 1.49 -1.33 31.69
N ALA A 37 1.55 -1.05 30.39
CA ALA A 37 2.69 -0.39 29.77
C ALA A 37 2.52 1.14 29.81
N GLU A 38 3.56 1.88 30.23
CA GLU A 38 3.53 3.36 30.23
C GLU A 38 3.72 3.95 28.82
N GLN A 39 4.28 3.17 27.89
CA GLN A 39 4.61 3.60 26.53
C GLN A 39 3.82 2.81 25.47
N GLY A 40 3.52 3.48 24.36
CA GLY A 40 2.95 2.82 23.18
C GLY A 40 4.03 2.21 22.29
N PHE A 41 3.72 1.07 21.70
CA PHE A 41 4.61 0.30 20.82
C PHE A 41 4.33 0.63 19.36
N PRO A 42 5.28 1.23 18.63
CA PRO A 42 5.08 1.56 17.23
C PRO A 42 5.03 0.31 16.34
N TYR A 43 4.18 0.35 15.32
CA TYR A 43 4.16 -0.66 14.28
C TYR A 43 4.19 -0.02 12.88
N SER A 44 4.53 -0.83 11.89
CA SER A 44 4.52 -0.41 10.49
C SER A 44 3.53 -1.24 9.68
N ILE A 45 2.94 -0.61 8.68
CA ILE A 45 2.06 -1.24 7.71
C ILE A 45 2.29 -0.58 6.36
N SER A 46 2.24 -1.35 5.28
CA SER A 46 2.37 -0.76 3.95
C SER A 46 1.10 0.01 3.57
N ALA A 47 1.24 1.08 2.80
CA ALA A 47 0.07 1.82 2.32
C ALA A 47 -0.87 0.97 1.43
N LEU A 48 -0.37 -0.13 0.87
CA LEU A 48 -1.21 -1.07 0.11
C LEU A 48 -2.08 -1.90 1.05
N GLU A 49 -1.49 -2.46 2.10
CA GLU A 49 -2.22 -3.19 3.14
C GLU A 49 -3.24 -2.29 3.84
N GLU A 50 -2.88 -1.04 4.14
CA GLU A 50 -3.81 -0.07 4.69
C GLU A 50 -5.01 0.17 3.76
N THR A 51 -4.76 0.39 2.47
CA THR A 51 -5.83 0.54 1.48
C THR A 51 -6.71 -0.71 1.39
N LEU A 52 -6.11 -1.90 1.52
CA LEU A 52 -6.83 -3.17 1.51
C LEU A 52 -7.71 -3.33 2.76
N LEU A 53 -7.20 -2.94 3.92
CA LEU A 53 -7.91 -3.01 5.19
C LEU A 53 -9.10 -2.04 5.21
N ASP A 54 -8.90 -0.80 4.79
CA ASP A 54 -9.96 0.21 4.74
C ASP A 54 -11.06 -0.16 3.74
N ALA A 55 -10.74 -0.95 2.72
CA ALA A 55 -11.73 -1.49 1.78
C ALA A 55 -12.50 -2.72 2.33
N GLY A 56 -12.18 -3.22 3.52
CA GLY A 56 -12.76 -4.45 4.09
C GLY A 56 -12.13 -5.74 3.53
N GLY A 57 -10.94 -5.63 2.94
CA GLY A 57 -10.15 -6.72 2.39
C GLY A 57 -10.16 -6.83 0.86
N VAL A 58 -9.36 -7.78 0.37
CA VAL A 58 -9.09 -7.99 -1.06
C VAL A 58 -10.38 -8.28 -1.86
N SER A 59 -11.27 -9.13 -1.33
CA SER A 59 -12.51 -9.52 -2.02
C SER A 59 -13.44 -8.33 -2.29
N SER A 60 -13.50 -7.35 -1.39
CA SER A 60 -14.31 -6.14 -1.54
C SER A 60 -13.80 -5.27 -2.68
N LEU A 61 -12.47 -5.18 -2.85
CA LEU A 61 -11.88 -4.46 -3.96
C LEU A 61 -12.07 -5.17 -5.30
N TYR A 62 -12.02 -6.50 -5.34
CA TYR A 62 -12.36 -7.25 -6.55
C TYR A 62 -13.82 -7.04 -6.96
N LYS A 63 -14.76 -6.93 -6.02
CA LYS A 63 -16.14 -6.57 -6.35
C LYS A 63 -16.26 -5.19 -6.99
N LYS A 64 -15.37 -4.26 -6.62
CA LYS A 64 -15.41 -2.87 -7.10
C LYS A 64 -14.65 -2.64 -8.41
N TYR A 65 -13.52 -3.32 -8.60
CA TYR A 65 -12.59 -3.09 -9.71
C TYR A 65 -12.35 -4.32 -10.57
N ASP A 66 -12.92 -5.48 -10.23
CA ASP A 66 -12.76 -6.74 -10.95
C ASP A 66 -11.27 -7.03 -11.26
N LYS A 67 -10.95 -7.43 -12.49
CA LYS A 67 -9.60 -7.76 -12.97
C LYS A 67 -8.61 -6.59 -12.92
N THR A 68 -9.07 -5.36 -12.75
CA THR A 68 -8.21 -4.17 -12.81
C THR A 68 -7.77 -3.67 -11.43
N VAL A 69 -8.13 -4.38 -10.35
CA VAL A 69 -7.87 -3.99 -8.96
C VAL A 69 -6.41 -3.59 -8.70
N PHE A 70 -5.44 -4.44 -9.08
CA PHE A 70 -4.02 -4.16 -8.84
C PHE A 70 -3.53 -2.98 -9.65
N ARG A 71 -4.01 -2.81 -10.88
CA ARG A 71 -3.67 -1.65 -11.72
C ARG A 71 -4.15 -0.36 -11.07
N HIS A 72 -5.37 -0.34 -10.53
CA HIS A 72 -5.89 0.84 -9.83
C HIS A 72 -5.13 1.13 -8.52
N LEU A 73 -4.80 0.11 -7.74
CA LEU A 73 -4.08 0.27 -6.47
C LEU A 73 -2.63 0.78 -6.67
N VAL A 74 -1.93 0.26 -7.68
CA VAL A 74 -0.55 0.66 -7.98
C VAL A 74 -0.51 2.02 -8.71
N ALA A 75 -1.44 2.29 -9.63
CA ALA A 75 -1.50 3.57 -10.34
C ALA A 75 -1.75 4.74 -9.39
N ARG A 76 -2.60 4.57 -8.37
CA ARG A 76 -2.87 5.59 -7.33
C ARG A 76 -1.60 6.00 -6.57
N ARG A 77 -0.59 5.13 -6.45
CA ARG A 77 0.72 5.49 -5.88
C ARG A 77 1.58 6.35 -6.82
N ARG A 78 1.40 6.24 -8.14
CA ARG A 78 2.21 6.99 -9.13
C ARG A 78 1.70 8.42 -9.36
N SER A 79 0.46 8.72 -8.98
CA SER A 79 -0.13 10.05 -9.13
C SER A 79 0.48 11.14 -8.22
N GLY A 80 1.40 10.76 -7.32
CA GLY A 80 2.24 11.70 -6.56
C GLY A 80 3.64 11.92 -7.14
N ALA A 81 4.00 11.24 -8.23
CA ALA A 81 5.23 11.51 -8.97
C ALA A 81 4.92 12.56 -10.05
N THR A 82 5.27 13.82 -9.78
CA THR A 82 5.38 14.85 -10.82
C THR A 82 6.33 14.31 -11.89
N VAL A 83 5.78 13.92 -13.03
CA VAL A 83 6.57 13.71 -14.24
C VAL A 83 7.07 15.10 -14.64
N VAL A 84 8.31 15.42 -14.25
CA VAL A 84 9.05 16.53 -14.86
C VAL A 84 9.32 16.09 -16.29
N ASN A 85 8.45 16.52 -17.19
CA ASN A 85 8.64 16.39 -18.62
C ASN A 85 9.69 17.43 -19.05
N SER A 86 10.96 17.05 -19.01
CA SER A 86 12.03 17.84 -19.62
C SER A 86 12.01 17.63 -21.13
N GLY A 87 11.22 18.49 -21.78
CA GLY A 87 11.41 19.03 -23.13
C GLY A 87 11.71 18.07 -24.28
N ILE A 88 10.73 17.90 -25.17
CA ILE A 88 10.92 18.00 -26.62
C ILE A 88 9.72 18.78 -27.16
N SER A 89 10.00 19.92 -27.78
CA SER A 89 9.05 20.79 -28.47
C SER A 89 8.51 20.11 -29.72
N GLN A 90 7.30 20.50 -30.10
CA GLN A 90 6.59 20.07 -31.31
C GLN A 90 7.45 20.22 -32.58
N GLU A 91 7.43 19.20 -33.43
CA GLU A 91 7.35 19.39 -34.87
C GLU A 91 6.29 18.46 -35.46
N VAL A 92 5.33 19.09 -36.14
CA VAL A 92 4.40 18.48 -37.07
C VAL A 92 5.18 18.15 -38.33
N ASP A 93 5.31 16.89 -38.71
CA ASP A 93 5.51 16.59 -40.12
C ASP A 93 4.99 15.22 -40.56
N SER A 94 4.41 15.25 -41.75
CA SER A 94 3.80 14.11 -42.43
C SER A 94 4.90 13.33 -43.15
N GLY A 95 5.00 12.02 -42.94
CA GLY A 95 5.68 11.17 -43.91
C GLY A 95 6.54 10.04 -43.35
N CYS A 96 6.22 8.84 -43.85
CA CYS A 96 7.13 7.78 -44.27
C CYS A 96 8.25 7.32 -43.30
N GLY A 97 8.10 6.09 -42.78
CA GLY A 97 9.22 5.34 -42.22
C GLY A 97 8.82 3.98 -41.67
N LYS A 98 8.71 2.96 -42.54
CA LYS A 98 8.75 1.56 -42.13
C LYS A 98 10.04 1.32 -41.32
N LEU A 99 9.93 0.76 -40.13
CA LEU A 99 11.01 0.00 -39.51
C LEU A 99 10.43 -1.29 -38.94
N SER A 100 10.44 -2.29 -39.80
CA SER A 100 10.44 -3.69 -39.42
C SER A 100 11.71 -3.97 -38.62
N SER A 101 11.56 -4.41 -37.38
CA SER A 101 12.55 -5.30 -36.77
C SER A 101 11.81 -6.48 -36.15
N VAL A 102 11.99 -7.60 -36.84
CA VAL A 102 11.57 -8.95 -36.49
C VAL A 102 12.13 -9.31 -35.11
N LEU A 103 11.27 -9.72 -34.18
CA LEU A 103 11.65 -10.39 -32.94
C LEU A 103 11.38 -11.88 -33.15
N ASN A 104 12.46 -12.65 -33.38
CA ASN A 104 12.42 -14.11 -33.33
C ASN A 104 12.28 -14.55 -31.87
N TRP A 105 11.45 -15.57 -31.65
CA TRP A 105 11.34 -16.33 -30.41
C TRP A 105 12.54 -17.27 -30.24
#